data_AF-A0A9Q0DYU8-F1
#
_entry.id   AF-A0A9Q0DYU8-F1
#
_cell.length_a   1.000
_cell.length_b   1.000
_cell.length_c   1.000
_cell.angle_alpha   90.00
_cell.angle_beta   90.00
_cell.angle_gamma   90.00
#
_symmetry.space_group_name_H-M   'P 1'
#
loop_
_entity.id
_entity.type
_entity.pdbx_description
1 polymer ?
#
loop_
_entity_poly.entity_id
_entity_poly.type
_entity_poly.pdbx_seq_one_letter_code
_entity_poly.pdbx_strand_id
1 'polypeptide(L)'
;MTEHAESFLSLYRSDMDTVLQQQPVDCWDSFPLFQLLNNYLSSDPHLSGGPFHLHLQQLFVPLVVRYVDLMESSIAQSVHRGFQHETWQSIR
;
A
#
# COMPACT_ATOMS: atom_id res chain seq x y z
N MET A 1 -24.39 -17.08 -1.83
CA MET A 1 -23.87 -16.20 -0.76
C MET A 1 -22.74 -15.32 -1.27
N THR A 2 -21.76 -15.87 -1.98
CA THR A 2 -20.66 -15.13 -2.62
C THR A 2 -21.12 -14.00 -3.56
N GLU A 3 -22.09 -14.27 -4.45
CA GLU A 3 -22.64 -13.24 -5.36
C GLU A 3 -23.29 -12.07 -4.62
N HIS A 4 -23.96 -12.34 -3.49
CA HIS A 4 -24.53 -11.30 -2.65
C HIS A 4 -23.43 -10.48 -1.97
N ALA A 5 -22.38 -11.12 -1.47
CA ALA A 5 -21.23 -10.43 -0.88
C ALA A 5 -20.51 -9.53 -1.89
N GLU A 6 -20.23 -10.02 -3.10
CA GLU A 6 -19.63 -9.23 -4.19
C GLU A 6 -20.52 -8.05 -4.60
N SER A 7 -21.85 -8.22 -4.59
CA SER A 7 -22.77 -7.12 -4.85
C SER A 7 -22.62 -5.99 -3.83
N PHE A 8 -22.59 -6.29 -2.53
CA PHE A 8 -22.35 -5.28 -1.49
C PHE A 8 -20.96 -4.66 -1.57
N LEU A 9 -19.94 -5.47 -1.84
CA LEU A 9 -18.56 -5.00 -2.01
C LEU A 9 -18.43 -4.07 -3.22
N SER A 10 -19.19 -4.30 -4.29
CA SER A 10 -19.21 -3.40 -5.46
C SER A 10 -19.81 -2.02 -5.14
N LEU A 11 -20.80 -1.94 -4.25
CA LEU A 11 -21.34 -0.68 -3.76
C LEU A 11 -20.28 0.06 -2.93
N TYR A 12 -19.66 -0.66 -1.99
CA TYR A 12 -18.59 -0.12 -1.16
C TYR A 12 -17.38 0.37 -2.00
N ARG A 13 -17.03 -0.36 -3.06
CA ARG A 13 -15.96 0.01 -4.00
C ARG A 13 -16.13 1.41 -4.55
N SER A 14 -17.34 1.77 -4.98
CA SER A 14 -17.61 3.08 -5.58
C SER A 14 -17.30 4.23 -4.61
N ASP A 15 -17.71 4.08 -3.35
CA ASP A 15 -17.47 5.07 -2.31
C ASP A 15 -15.98 5.11 -1.93
N MET A 16 -15.35 3.93 -1.81
CA MET A 16 -13.93 3.79 -1.52
C MET A 16 -13.07 4.47 -2.60
N ASP A 17 -13.34 4.22 -3.88
CA ASP A 17 -12.63 4.83 -5.01
C ASP A 17 -12.76 6.35 -4.98
N THR A 18 -13.97 6.86 -4.71
CA THR A 18 -14.23 8.30 -4.62
C THR A 18 -13.43 8.96 -3.50
N VAL A 19 -13.36 8.35 -2.32
CA VAL A 19 -12.62 8.88 -1.17
C VAL A 19 -11.11 8.78 -1.41
N LEU A 20 -10.62 7.66 -1.93
CA LEU A 20 -9.19 7.45 -2.17
C LEU A 20 -8.63 8.38 -3.26
N GLN A 21 -9.44 8.74 -4.27
CA GLN A 21 -9.07 9.75 -5.27
C GLN A 21 -8.88 11.16 -4.70
N GLN A 22 -9.46 11.45 -3.53
CA GLN A 22 -9.32 12.75 -2.86
C GLN A 22 -8.09 12.81 -1.95
N GLN A 23 -7.37 11.69 -1.77
CA GLN A 23 -6.18 11.69 -0.94
C GLN A 23 -5.08 12.58 -1.53
N PRO A 24 -4.31 13.29 -0.68
CA PRO A 24 -3.13 14.01 -1.14
C PRO A 24 -2.11 13.09 -1.79
N VAL A 25 -1.27 13.65 -2.67
CA VAL A 25 -0.11 12.94 -3.23
C VAL A 25 0.83 12.51 -2.11
N ASP A 26 1.42 11.32 -2.25
CA ASP A 26 2.34 10.73 -1.27
C ASP A 26 1.75 10.66 0.16
N CYS A 27 0.44 10.39 0.26
CA CYS A 27 -0.27 10.06 1.50
C CYS A 27 -0.53 8.55 1.58
N TRP A 28 -0.24 7.95 2.74
CA TRP A 28 -0.34 6.50 2.97
C TRP A 28 -1.25 6.12 4.14
N ASP A 29 -2.07 7.06 4.62
CA ASP A 29 -2.98 6.83 5.76
C ASP A 29 -4.06 5.78 5.44
N SER A 30 -4.24 5.43 4.17
CA SER A 30 -5.15 4.38 3.70
C SER A 30 -4.54 2.98 3.70
N PHE A 31 -3.25 2.81 3.99
CA PHE A 31 -2.63 1.47 4.06
C PHE A 31 -3.27 0.52 5.09
N PRO A 32 -3.66 0.96 6.29
CA PRO A 32 -4.41 0.12 7.22
C PRO A 32 -5.74 -0.41 6.63
N LEU A 33 -6.41 0.37 5.78
CA LEU A 33 -7.62 -0.07 5.10
C LEU A 33 -7.32 -1.22 4.14
N PHE A 34 -6.27 -1.08 3.30
CA PHE A 34 -5.82 -2.15 2.42
C PHE A 34 -5.50 -3.41 3.21
N GLN A 35 -4.73 -3.30 4.29
CA GLN A 35 -4.35 -4.44 5.11
C GLN A 35 -5.57 -5.16 5.68
N LEU A 36 -6.54 -4.42 6.23
CA LEU A 36 -7.77 -4.99 6.79
C LEU A 36 -8.55 -5.77 5.72
N LEU A 37 -8.83 -5.14 4.58
CA LEU A 37 -9.65 -5.74 3.52
C LEU A 37 -8.92 -6.88 2.83
N ASN A 38 -7.65 -6.72 2.47
CA ASN A 38 -6.85 -7.75 1.81
C ASN A 38 -6.73 -9.00 2.70
N ASN A 39 -6.49 -8.83 4.00
CA ASN A 39 -6.40 -9.96 4.93
C ASN A 39 -7.73 -10.70 5.05
N TYR A 40 -8.84 -9.97 5.16
CA TYR A 40 -10.18 -10.55 5.19
C TYR A 40 -10.46 -11.35 3.91
N LEU A 41 -10.29 -10.73 2.74
CA LEU A 41 -10.58 -11.34 1.44
C LEU A 41 -9.65 -12.53 1.13
N SER A 42 -8.38 -12.45 1.55
CA SER A 42 -7.43 -13.56 1.37
C SER A 42 -7.76 -14.77 2.22
N SER A 43 -8.41 -14.57 3.38
CA SER A 43 -8.78 -15.65 4.30
C SER A 43 -10.03 -16.42 3.86
N ASP A 44 -10.87 -15.84 3.00
CA ASP A 44 -12.09 -16.46 2.49
C ASP A 44 -11.85 -17.04 1.07
N PRO A 45 -11.87 -18.37 0.87
CA PRO A 45 -11.63 -18.99 -0.43
C PRO A 45 -12.63 -18.59 -1.53
N HIS A 46 -13.81 -18.09 -1.18
CA HIS A 46 -14.83 -17.67 -2.14
C HIS A 46 -14.67 -16.22 -2.60
N LEU A 47 -13.97 -15.39 -1.82
CA LEU A 47 -13.72 -13.97 -2.11
C LEU A 47 -12.25 -13.71 -2.48
N SER A 48 -11.36 -14.63 -2.14
CA SER A 48 -9.95 -14.57 -2.53
C SER A 48 -9.82 -14.61 -4.05
N GLY A 49 -9.11 -13.63 -4.62
CA GLY A 49 -9.03 -13.45 -6.07
C GLY A 49 -10.34 -13.03 -6.75
N GLY A 50 -11.37 -12.68 -5.99
CA GLY A 50 -12.64 -12.17 -6.52
C GLY A 50 -12.51 -10.77 -7.15
N PRO A 51 -13.52 -10.30 -7.89
CA PRO A 51 -13.50 -9.02 -8.58
C PRO A 51 -13.15 -7.83 -7.66
N PHE A 52 -13.76 -7.75 -6.47
CA PHE A 52 -13.43 -6.70 -5.52
C PHE A 52 -11.98 -6.81 -5.00
N HIS A 53 -11.52 -8.02 -4.70
CA HIS A 53 -10.17 -8.25 -4.19
C HIS A 53 -9.09 -7.88 -5.21
N LEU A 54 -9.29 -8.24 -6.48
CA LEU A 54 -8.38 -7.85 -7.57
C LEU A 54 -8.34 -6.32 -7.76
N HIS A 55 -9.51 -5.66 -7.71
CA HIS A 55 -9.57 -4.20 -7.77
C HIS A 55 -8.83 -3.53 -6.61
N LEU A 56 -9.06 -4.02 -5.39
CA LEU A 56 -8.36 -3.53 -4.20
C LEU A 56 -6.85 -3.62 -4.36
N GLN A 57 -6.33 -4.76 -4.84
CA GLN A 57 -4.90 -4.93 -5.10
C GLN A 57 -4.40 -3.94 -6.16
N GLN A 58 -5.10 -3.83 -7.30
CA GLN A 58 -4.73 -2.92 -8.38
C GLN A 58 -4.67 -1.46 -7.93
N LEU A 59 -5.58 -1.04 -7.05
CA LEU A 59 -5.62 0.31 -6.53
C LEU A 59 -4.42 0.64 -5.63
N PHE A 60 -4.01 -0.30 -4.77
CA PHE A 60 -2.96 -0.07 -3.78
C PHE A 60 -1.54 -0.39 -4.26
N VAL A 61 -1.36 -1.24 -5.27
CA VAL A 61 -0.04 -1.55 -5.86
C VAL A 61 0.79 -0.30 -6.18
N PRO A 62 0.30 0.70 -6.94
CA PRO A 62 1.12 1.88 -7.26
C PRO A 62 1.47 2.72 -6.02
N LEU A 63 0.58 2.77 -5.01
CA LEU A 63 0.84 3.51 -3.77
C LEU A 63 1.93 2.84 -2.93
N VAL A 64 1.92 1.50 -2.83
CA VAL A 64 2.92 0.73 -2.12
C VAL A 64 4.29 0.83 -2.80
N VAL A 65 4.34 0.71 -4.13
CA VAL A 65 5.58 0.89 -4.90
C VAL A 65 6.15 2.29 -4.66
N ARG A 66 5.32 3.33 -4.80
CA ARG A 66 5.73 4.72 -4.56
C ARG A 66 6.28 4.94 -3.15
N TYR A 67 5.64 4.36 -2.13
CA TYR A 67 6.13 4.42 -0.75
C TYR A 67 7.51 3.79 -0.61
N VAL A 68 7.70 2.59 -1.16
CA VAL A 68 8.98 1.86 -1.10
C VAL A 68 10.08 2.65 -1.80
N ASP A 69 9.84 3.18 -3.00
CA ASP A 69 10.81 3.97 -3.76
C ASP A 69 11.27 5.22 -3.00
N LEU A 70 10.33 5.92 -2.35
CA LEU A 70 10.63 7.11 -1.54
C LEU A 70 11.40 6.76 -0.27
N MET A 71 11.03 5.67 0.41
CA MET A 71 11.74 5.19 1.58
C MET A 71 13.17 4.74 1.23
N GLU A 72 13.34 3.99 0.14
CA GLU A 72 14.64 3.59 -0.38
C GLU A 72 15.52 4.81 -0.67
N SER A 73 14.98 5.79 -1.39
CA SER A 73 15.67 7.04 -1.70
C SER A 73 16.09 7.79 -0.43
N SER A 74 15.20 7.87 0.56
CA SER A 74 15.45 8.53 1.85
C SER A 74 16.57 7.85 2.65
N ILE A 75 16.55 6.51 2.69
CA ILE A 75 17.58 5.71 3.36
C ILE A 75 18.93 5.90 2.65
N ALA A 76 18.96 5.79 1.32
CA ALA A 76 20.19 5.97 0.53
C ALA A 76 20.81 7.37 0.75
N GLN A 77 19.99 8.42 0.75
CA GLN A 77 20.43 9.78 1.02
C GLN A 77 20.96 9.94 2.45
N SER A 78 20.28 9.34 3.44
CA SER A 78 20.69 9.41 4.84
C SER A 78 22.04 8.73 5.07
N VAL A 79 22.25 7.56 4.48
CA VAL A 79 23.55 6.86 4.51
C VAL A 79 24.65 7.69 3.85
N HIS A 80 24.38 8.26 2.67
CA HIS A 80 25.37 9.10 1.97
C HIS A 80 25.79 10.33 2.78
N ARG A 81 24.83 11.00 3.44
CA ARG A 81 25.14 12.11 4.36
C ARG A 81 25.96 11.66 5.56
N GLY A 82 25.67 10.48 6.10
CA GLY A 82 26.45 9.87 7.19
C GLY A 82 27.92 9.72 6.81
N PHE A 83 28.22 9.17 5.63
CA PHE A 83 29.59 9.01 5.13
C PHE A 83 30.39 10.31 5.07
N GLN A 84 29.75 11.44 4.73
CA GLN A 84 30.42 12.74 4.68
C GLN A 84 30.92 13.21 6.05
N HIS A 85 30.33 12.68 7.13
CA HIS A 85 30.62 13.10 8.51
C HIS A 85 31.54 12.10 9.23
N GLU A 86 31.93 11.01 8.58
CA GLU A 86 32.78 9.99 9.18
C GLU A 86 34.26 10.37 9.10
N THR A 87 34.90 10.47 10.27
CA THR A 87 36.35 10.64 10.40
C THR A 87 37.00 9.27 10.60
N TRP A 88 36.98 8.44 9.55
CA TRP A 88 37.60 7.12 9.58
C TRP A 88 39.09 7.23 9.93
N GLN A 89 39.47 6.79 11.12
CA GLN A 89 40.87 6.61 11.49
C GLN A 89 41.29 5.19 11.12
N SER A 90 42.39 5.06 10.37
CA SER A 90 42.96 3.76 10.05
C SER A 90 43.42 3.08 11.34
N ILE A 91 42.87 1.90 11.62
CA ILE A 91 43.33 1.05 12.73
C ILE A 91 44.67 0.48 12.31
N ARG A 92 45.75 0.92 12.96
CA ARG A 92 47.10 0.36 12.82
C ARG A 92 47.24 -0.94 13.57
#